data_AF-A0A521BV36-F1
#
_entry.id   AF-A0A521BV36-F1
#
_cell.length_a   1.000
_cell.length_b   1.000
_cell.length_c   1.000
_cell.angle_alpha   90.00
_cell.angle_beta   90.00
_cell.angle_gamma   90.00
#
_symmetry.space_group_name_H-M   'P 1'
#
loop_
_entity.id
_entity.type
_entity.pdbx_description
1 polymer ?
#
loop_
_entity_poly.entity_id
_entity_poly.type
_entity_poly.pdbx_seq_one_letter_code
_entity_poly.pdbx_strand_id
1 'polypeptide(L)'
;MRNIEQPSVDVSKHQREFRLTLLNTRKSAIAGAVFLVLPFLFLSGVVLKHYMQIDFGFLTSVYEWVGVIDQKYGDNSILNWIIRMLLTIGPLAAIVLNLMAVTHARTEKVNRELVLSIKMKWLNWLIILICTTVFAIFFLYLLVENV
;
A
#
# COMPACT_ATOMS: atom_id res chain seq x y z
N MET A 1 -36.35 -37.56 -31.78
CA MET A 1 -35.20 -37.16 -30.94
C MET A 1 -35.46 -35.74 -30.46
N ARG A 2 -35.52 -35.48 -29.15
CA ARG A 2 -35.73 -34.11 -28.64
C ARG A 2 -34.46 -33.32 -28.93
N ASN A 3 -34.59 -32.20 -29.63
CA ASN A 3 -33.51 -31.25 -29.83
C ASN A 3 -33.18 -30.66 -28.46
N ILE A 4 -32.07 -31.10 -27.86
CA ILE A 4 -31.55 -30.52 -26.64
C ILE A 4 -30.72 -29.32 -27.10
N GLU A 5 -31.25 -28.12 -26.91
CA GLU A 5 -30.49 -26.89 -27.18
C GLU A 5 -29.21 -26.91 -26.33
N GLN A 6 -28.06 -26.77 -26.98
CA GLN A 6 -26.79 -26.69 -26.28
C GLN A 6 -26.77 -25.41 -25.43
N PRO A 7 -26.37 -25.49 -24.15
CA PRO A 7 -26.27 -24.30 -23.32
C PRO A 7 -25.22 -23.36 -23.92
N SER A 8 -25.68 -22.22 -24.41
CA SER A 8 -24.80 -21.15 -24.88
C SER A 8 -24.14 -20.50 -23.66
N VAL A 9 -22.87 -20.81 -23.44
CA VAL A 9 -22.08 -20.19 -22.38
C VAL A 9 -21.80 -18.75 -22.81
N ASP A 10 -22.50 -17.79 -22.18
CA ASP A 10 -22.24 -16.37 -22.36
C ASP A 10 -20.87 -16.00 -21.75
N VAL A 11 -19.82 -16.20 -22.55
CA VAL A 11 -18.42 -15.89 -22.23
C VAL A 11 -18.18 -14.40 -21.95
N SER A 12 -19.09 -13.52 -22.39
CA SER A 12 -18.92 -12.07 -22.25
C SER A 12 -19.00 -11.61 -20.78
N LYS A 13 -19.87 -12.23 -19.98
CA LYS A 13 -20.01 -11.93 -18.54
C LYS A 13 -18.76 -12.33 -17.77
N HIS A 14 -18.22 -13.52 -18.05
CA HIS A 14 -17.04 -14.03 -17.37
C HIS A 14 -15.78 -13.20 -17.69
N GLN A 15 -15.60 -12.79 -18.94
CA GLN A 15 -14.50 -11.90 -19.34
C GLN A 15 -14.60 -10.51 -18.68
N ARG A 16 -15.81 -9.96 -18.53
CA ARG A 16 -16.03 -8.66 -17.89
C ARG A 16 -15.71 -8.71 -16.40
N GLU A 17 -16.12 -9.77 -15.72
CA GLU A 17 -15.86 -9.98 -14.29
C GLU A 17 -14.36 -10.16 -14.01
N PHE A 18 -13.66 -10.89 -14.88
CA PHE A 18 -12.21 -11.06 -14.82
C PHE A 18 -11.47 -9.73 -15.06
N ARG A 19 -11.90 -8.93 -16.06
CA ARG A 19 -11.32 -7.60 -16.34
C ARG A 19 -11.51 -6.63 -15.18
N LEU A 20 -12.70 -6.57 -14.59
CA LEU A 20 -12.97 -5.71 -13.43
C LEU A 20 -12.09 -6.10 -12.24
N THR A 21 -11.92 -7.40 -12.02
CA THR A 21 -11.03 -7.93 -10.98
C THR A 21 -9.55 -7.57 -11.22
N LEU A 22 -9.07 -7.67 -12.46
CA LEU A 22 -7.69 -7.30 -12.82
C LEU A 22 -7.44 -5.79 -12.72
N LEU A 23 -8.36 -4.98 -13.24
CA LEU A 23 -8.26 -3.52 -13.22
C LEU A 23 -8.30 -2.98 -11.79
N ASN A 24 -9.10 -3.56 -10.91
CA ASN A 24 -9.16 -3.14 -9.51
C ASN A 24 -7.82 -3.39 -8.79
N THR A 25 -7.17 -4.51 -9.09
CA THR A 25 -5.93 -4.84 -8.40
C THR A 25 -4.72 -4.02 -8.85
N ARG A 26 -4.57 -3.76 -10.16
CA ARG A 26 -3.48 -2.88 -10.64
C ARG A 26 -3.64 -1.46 -10.07
N LYS A 27 -4.88 -0.97 -9.98
CA LYS A 27 -5.18 0.32 -9.37
C LYS A 27 -4.83 0.35 -7.88
N SER A 28 -5.18 -0.68 -7.12
CA SER A 28 -4.81 -0.78 -5.70
C SER A 28 -3.29 -0.80 -5.50
N ALA A 29 -2.55 -1.56 -6.32
CA ALA A 29 -1.10 -1.56 -6.28
C ALA A 29 -0.51 -0.16 -6.55
N ILE A 30 -0.98 0.53 -7.59
CA ILE A 30 -0.52 1.89 -7.90
C ILE A 30 -0.85 2.86 -6.75
N ALA A 31 -2.07 2.80 -6.20
CA ALA A 31 -2.47 3.64 -5.08
C ALA A 31 -1.59 3.39 -3.84
N GLY A 32 -1.31 2.13 -3.51
CA GLY A 32 -0.40 1.78 -2.41
C GLY A 32 1.02 2.26 -2.66
N ALA A 33 1.53 2.12 -3.89
CA ALA A 33 2.85 2.63 -4.26
C ALA A 33 2.94 4.15 -4.08
N VAL A 34 1.89 4.90 -4.46
CA VAL A 34 1.83 6.36 -4.28
C VAL A 34 1.93 6.74 -2.80
N PHE A 35 1.21 6.07 -1.91
CA PHE A 35 1.31 6.31 -0.46
C PHE A 35 2.68 5.94 0.12
N LEU A 36 3.42 5.04 -0.52
CA LEU A 36 4.73 4.59 -0.08
C LEU A 36 5.87 5.51 -0.55
N VAL A 37 5.71 6.28 -1.63
CA VAL A 37 6.80 7.08 -2.22
C VAL A 37 7.48 7.96 -1.19
N LEU A 38 6.72 8.85 -0.51
CA LEU A 38 7.32 9.78 0.44
C LEU A 38 7.96 9.07 1.66
N PRO A 39 7.27 8.15 2.36
CA PRO A 39 7.88 7.38 3.45
C PRO A 39 9.17 6.65 3.06
N PHE A 40 9.17 6.04 1.88
CA PHE A 40 10.32 5.29 1.40
C PHE A 40 11.50 6.20 1.04
N LEU A 41 11.25 7.31 0.33
CA LEU A 41 12.29 8.28 -0.01
C LEU A 41 12.87 8.92 1.25
N PHE A 42 12.02 9.31 2.20
CA PHE A 42 12.46 9.86 3.48
C PHE A 42 13.34 8.88 4.24
N LEU A 43 12.89 7.63 4.43
CA LEU A 43 13.65 6.62 5.15
C LEU A 43 14.97 6.29 4.45
N SER A 44 14.97 6.21 3.12
CA SER A 44 16.19 6.01 2.34
C SER A 44 17.17 7.17 2.54
N GLY A 45 16.68 8.41 2.55
CA GLY A 45 17.48 9.59 2.87
C GLY A 45 18.06 9.55 4.28
N VAL A 46 17.27 9.12 5.28
CA VAL A 46 17.76 8.91 6.66
C VAL A 46 18.90 7.89 6.67
N VAL A 47 18.73 6.72 6.04
CA VAL A 47 19.78 5.69 6.02
C VAL A 47 21.05 6.18 5.32
N LEU A 48 20.91 6.78 4.14
CA LEU A 48 22.06 7.23 3.34
C LEU A 48 22.81 8.36 4.02
N LYS A 49 22.10 9.41 4.45
CA LYS A 49 22.75 10.58 5.03
C LYS A 49 23.23 10.34 6.45
N HIS A 50 22.39 9.76 7.31
CA HIS A 50 22.69 9.65 8.72
C HIS A 50 23.62 8.47 9.03
N TYR A 51 23.37 7.29 8.44
CA TYR A 51 24.13 6.08 8.77
C TYR A 51 25.31 5.85 7.82
N MET A 52 25.11 6.07 6.51
CA MET A 52 26.18 5.81 5.52
C MET A 52 27.07 7.03 5.27
N GLN A 53 26.65 8.23 5.71
CA GLN A 53 27.35 9.49 5.42
C GLN A 53 27.53 9.73 3.91
N ILE A 54 26.60 9.22 3.09
CA ILE A 54 26.59 9.36 1.63
C ILE A 54 25.54 10.39 1.25
N ASP A 55 25.97 11.43 0.52
CA ASP A 55 25.07 12.42 -0.05
C ASP A 55 24.54 11.95 -1.41
N PHE A 56 23.38 11.31 -1.40
CA PHE A 56 22.70 10.87 -2.61
C PHE A 56 21.60 11.88 -2.96
N GLY A 57 21.90 12.80 -3.88
CA GLY A 57 21.13 14.03 -4.14
C GLY A 57 19.61 13.91 -3.95
N PHE A 58 18.92 13.17 -4.81
CA PHE A 58 17.45 13.11 -4.76
C PHE A 58 16.88 12.55 -3.44
N LEU A 59 17.45 11.46 -2.92
CA LEU A 59 16.97 10.82 -1.68
C LEU A 59 17.26 11.68 -0.46
N THR A 60 18.45 12.30 -0.46
CA THR A 60 18.91 13.12 0.65
C THR A 60 18.18 14.46 0.69
N SER A 61 17.86 15.04 -0.47
CA SER A 61 17.04 16.26 -0.57
C SER A 61 15.65 16.09 0.00
N VAL A 62 15.00 14.92 -0.16
CA VAL A 62 13.67 14.69 0.45
C VAL A 62 13.76 14.67 1.97
N TYR A 63 14.77 13.98 2.52
CA TYR A 63 15.04 13.97 3.96
C TYR A 63 15.30 15.38 4.51
N GLU A 64 16.19 16.14 3.87
CA GLU A 64 16.50 17.52 4.25
C GLU A 64 15.28 18.43 4.17
N TRP A 65 14.49 18.31 3.09
CA TRP A 65 13.29 19.10 2.89
C TRP A 65 12.26 18.87 4.00
N VAL A 66 12.04 17.61 4.38
CA VAL A 66 11.17 17.30 5.54
C VAL A 66 11.72 17.93 6.81
N GLY A 67 13.04 17.82 7.05
CA GLY A 67 13.68 18.42 8.23
C GLY A 67 13.58 19.95 8.26
N VAL A 68 13.75 20.63 7.13
CA VAL A 68 13.61 22.09 7.01
C VAL A 68 12.17 22.52 7.27
N ILE A 69 11.18 21.76 6.78
CA ILE A 69 9.76 22.07 7.05
C ILE A 69 9.46 21.92 8.52
N ASP A 70 9.92 20.84 9.15
CA ASP A 70 9.69 20.59 10.57
C ASP A 70 10.30 21.72 11.42
N GLN A 71 11.55 22.11 11.14
CA GLN A 71 12.21 23.22 11.83
C GLN A 71 11.55 24.58 11.59
N LYS A 72 11.13 24.88 10.35
CA LYS A 72 10.60 26.19 9.98
C LYS A 72 9.20 26.44 10.50
N TYR A 73 8.36 25.41 10.50
CA TYR A 73 6.94 25.55 10.75
C TYR A 73 6.48 24.90 12.06
N GLY A 74 7.26 23.97 12.61
CA GLY A 74 6.95 23.25 13.84
C GLY A 74 5.56 22.61 13.82
N ASP A 75 4.92 22.56 14.98
CA ASP A 75 3.61 21.91 15.16
C ASP A 75 2.42 22.78 14.68
N ASN A 76 2.67 24.05 14.38
CA ASN A 76 1.61 25.02 14.03
C ASN A 76 1.20 24.97 12.55
N SER A 77 1.87 24.18 11.72
CA SER A 77 1.56 24.07 10.29
C SER A 77 0.83 22.79 9.95
N ILE A 78 -0.29 22.97 9.25
CA ILE A 78 -1.08 21.91 8.64
C ILE A 78 -0.19 21.04 7.72
N LEU A 79 0.77 21.65 7.02
CA LEU A 79 1.65 20.92 6.10
C LEU A 79 2.53 19.92 6.86
N ASN A 80 3.06 20.30 8.03
CA ASN A 80 3.88 19.41 8.84
C ASN A 80 3.04 18.22 9.37
N TRP A 81 1.82 18.49 9.83
CA TRP A 81 0.86 17.45 10.20
C TRP A 81 0.54 16.50 9.04
N ILE A 82 0.34 17.01 7.83
CA ILE A 82 0.12 16.18 6.64
C ILE A 82 1.33 15.28 6.37
N ILE A 83 2.56 15.80 6.46
CA ILE A 83 3.78 15.00 6.26
C ILE A 83 3.89 13.92 7.33
N ARG A 84 3.76 14.28 8.61
CA ARG A 84 3.85 13.32 9.73
C ARG A 84 2.82 12.20 9.60
N MET A 85 1.57 12.56 9.27
CA MET A 85 0.49 11.60 9.02
C MET A 85 0.78 10.73 7.81
N LEU A 86 1.31 11.29 6.73
CA LEU A 86 1.65 10.53 5.53
C LEU A 86 2.82 9.56 5.78
N LEU A 87 3.84 9.95 6.56
CA LEU A 87 4.97 9.10 6.91
C LEU A 87 4.56 7.89 7.77
N THR A 88 3.62 8.08 8.70
CA THR A 88 3.16 7.01 9.62
C THR A 88 1.97 6.21 9.07
N ILE A 89 0.90 6.89 8.63
CA ILE A 89 -0.34 6.25 8.18
C ILE A 89 -0.27 5.84 6.71
N GLY A 90 0.52 6.52 5.88
CA GLY A 90 0.65 6.17 4.45
C GLY A 90 1.02 4.71 4.21
N PRO A 91 2.09 4.18 4.83
CA PRO A 91 2.44 2.76 4.74
C PRO A 91 1.31 1.83 5.21
N LEU A 92 0.61 2.18 6.30
CA LEU A 92 -0.52 1.40 6.82
C LEU A 92 -1.69 1.36 5.83
N ALA A 93 -2.05 2.51 5.25
CA ALA A 93 -3.10 2.61 4.24
C ALA A 93 -2.74 1.78 2.99
N ALA A 94 -1.48 1.83 2.56
CA ALA A 94 -0.99 1.02 1.44
C ALA A 94 -1.09 -0.50 1.72
N ILE A 95 -0.78 -0.94 2.95
CA ILE A 95 -0.97 -2.34 3.37
C ILE A 95 -2.44 -2.73 3.26
N VAL A 96 -3.35 -1.95 3.85
CA VAL A 96 -4.79 -2.24 3.85
C VAL A 96 -5.33 -2.32 2.43
N LEU A 97 -5.02 -1.34 1.57
CA LEU A 97 -5.49 -1.32 0.18
C LEU A 97 -5.00 -2.54 -0.61
N ASN A 98 -3.72 -2.92 -0.44
CA ASN A 98 -3.16 -4.07 -1.14
C ASN A 98 -3.67 -5.39 -0.57
N LEU A 99 -3.89 -5.47 0.74
CA LEU A 99 -4.48 -6.64 1.39
C LEU A 99 -5.90 -6.87 0.86
N MET A 100 -6.73 -5.83 0.84
CA MET A 100 -8.08 -5.87 0.26
C MET A 100 -8.06 -6.30 -1.22
N ALA A 101 -7.00 -6.00 -1.97
CA ALA A 101 -6.89 -6.39 -3.37
C ALA A 101 -6.46 -7.85 -3.59
N VAL A 102 -5.84 -8.49 -2.59
CA VAL A 102 -5.44 -9.90 -2.63
C VAL A 102 -6.41 -10.82 -1.90
N THR A 103 -7.16 -10.31 -0.91
CA THR A 103 -8.17 -11.07 -0.16
C THR A 103 -9.57 -10.85 -0.74
N HIS A 104 -10.25 -11.92 -1.10
CA HIS A 104 -11.68 -11.91 -1.41
C HIS A 104 -12.43 -12.73 -0.37
N ALA A 105 -13.28 -12.08 0.42
CA ALA A 105 -14.24 -12.75 1.28
C ALA A 105 -15.58 -12.88 0.54
N ARG A 106 -16.07 -14.11 0.38
CA ARG A 106 -17.41 -14.40 -0.14
C ARG A 106 -18.19 -15.15 0.95
N THR A 107 -19.36 -14.63 1.33
CA THR A 107 -20.24 -15.32 2.27
C THR A 107 -21.22 -16.20 1.49
N GLU A 108 -21.11 -17.51 1.68
CA GLU A 108 -22.05 -18.49 1.14
C GLU A 108 -23.29 -18.52 2.05
N LYS A 109 -24.34 -17.77 1.68
CA LYS A 109 -25.56 -17.66 2.51
C LYS A 109 -26.25 -19.00 2.77
N VAL A 110 -26.06 -19.99 1.89
CA VAL A 110 -26.67 -21.32 1.98
C VAL A 110 -26.05 -22.13 3.12
N ASN A 111 -24.73 -22.10 3.28
CA ASN A 111 -24.02 -22.87 4.31
C ASN A 111 -23.62 -22.04 5.54
N ARG A 112 -23.83 -20.72 5.52
CA ARG A 112 -23.26 -19.76 6.49
C ARG A 112 -21.73 -19.86 6.58
N GLU A 113 -21.09 -20.20 5.48
CA GLU A 113 -19.63 -20.33 5.39
C GLU A 113 -19.02 -19.05 4.83
N LEU A 114 -17.88 -18.64 5.40
CA LEU A 114 -17.10 -17.52 4.91
C LEU A 114 -15.94 -18.09 4.09
N VAL A 115 -16.08 -18.03 2.77
CA VAL A 115 -15.06 -18.50 1.82
C VAL A 115 -14.06 -17.37 1.61
N LEU A 116 -12.87 -17.51 2.19
CA LEU A 116 -11.73 -16.62 1.97
C LEU A 116 -10.88 -17.15 0.80
N SER A 117 -10.79 -16.35 -0.27
CA SER A 117 -9.90 -16.60 -1.39
C SER A 117 -8.71 -15.64 -1.33
N ILE A 118 -7.49 -16.16 -1.23
CA ILE A 118 -6.26 -15.37 -1.30
C ILE A 118 -5.67 -15.50 -2.70
N LYS A 119 -5.57 -14.40 -3.44
CA LYS A 119 -4.97 -14.36 -4.78
C LYS A 119 -3.48 -14.08 -4.68
N MET A 120 -2.66 -14.94 -5.28
CA MET A 120 -1.21 -14.75 -5.38
C MET A 120 -0.88 -13.71 -6.44
N LYS A 121 -0.88 -12.43 -6.05
CA LYS A 121 -0.49 -11.31 -6.91
C LYS A 121 0.80 -10.69 -6.40
N TRP A 122 1.91 -11.10 -7.02
CA TRP A 122 3.27 -10.76 -6.57
C TRP A 122 3.51 -9.28 -6.33
N LEU A 123 2.97 -8.40 -7.19
CA LEU A 123 3.20 -6.96 -7.06
C LEU A 123 2.51 -6.36 -5.83
N ASN A 124 1.29 -6.82 -5.50
CA ASN A 124 0.60 -6.40 -4.27
C ASN A 124 1.31 -6.96 -3.03
N TRP A 125 1.74 -8.22 -3.07
CA TRP A 125 2.51 -8.82 -1.97
C TRP A 125 3.84 -8.12 -1.73
N LEU A 126 4.55 -7.74 -2.79
CA LEU A 126 5.79 -6.97 -2.69
C LEU A 126 5.54 -5.59 -2.07
N ILE A 127 4.48 -4.89 -2.48
CA ILE A 127 4.11 -3.61 -1.86
C ILE A 127 3.77 -3.81 -0.38
N ILE A 128 2.97 -4.82 -0.02
CA ILE A 128 2.65 -5.13 1.37
C ILE A 128 3.94 -5.33 2.17
N LEU A 129 4.88 -6.15 1.69
CA LEU A 129 6.13 -6.43 2.38
C LEU A 129 6.97 -5.16 2.64
N ILE A 130 7.14 -4.32 1.61
CA ILE A 130 7.91 -3.06 1.74
C ILE A 130 7.19 -2.11 2.70
N CYS A 131 5.88 -1.92 2.55
CA CYS A 131 5.09 -1.06 3.43
C CYS A 131 5.12 -1.55 4.88
N THR A 132 5.02 -2.86 5.13
CA THR A 132 5.13 -3.44 6.47
C THR A 132 6.50 -3.16 7.08
N THR A 133 7.57 -3.29 6.29
CA THR A 133 8.93 -3.01 6.75
C THR A 133 9.09 -1.53 7.12
N VAL A 134 8.67 -0.62 6.23
CA VAL A 134 8.73 0.83 6.47
C VAL A 134 7.88 1.22 7.68
N PHE A 135 6.65 0.71 7.78
CA PHE A 135 5.78 0.94 8.92
C PHE A 135 6.40 0.45 10.23
N ALA A 136 6.95 -0.75 10.25
CA ALA A 136 7.58 -1.32 11.43
C ALA A 136 8.74 -0.46 11.93
N ILE A 137 9.57 0.07 11.02
CA ILE A 137 10.69 0.95 11.38
C ILE A 137 10.18 2.25 12.04
N PHE A 138 9.20 2.92 11.43
CA PHE A 138 8.61 4.13 12.03
C PHE A 138 7.91 3.84 13.37
N PHE A 139 7.16 2.74 13.45
CA PHE A 139 6.45 2.36 14.67
C PHE A 139 7.41 2.02 15.81
N LEU A 140 8.49 1.28 15.53
CA LEU A 140 9.53 1.01 16.52
C LEU A 140 10.24 2.28 16.98
N TYR A 141 10.56 3.19 16.05
CA TYR A 141 11.13 4.48 16.40
C TYR A 141 10.22 5.27 17.36
N LEU A 142 8.92 5.35 17.05
CA LEU A 142 7.94 5.99 17.94
C LEU A 142 7.87 5.31 19.31
N LEU A 143 7.87 3.98 19.37
CA LEU A 143 7.86 3.27 20.66
C LEU A 143 9.11 3.59 21.48
N VAL A 144 10.29 3.54 20.87
CA VAL A 144 11.56 3.81 21.57
C VAL A 144 11.65 5.26 22.05
N GLU A 145 11.15 6.22 21.27
CA GLU A 145 11.16 7.64 21.66
C GLU A 145 10.16 7.99 22.77
N ASN A 146 9.11 7.17 22.95
CA ASN A 146 8.04 7.41 23.94
C ASN A 146 8.12 6.49 25.18
N VAL A 147 9.18 5.68 25.32
CA VAL A 147 9.49 4.85 26.51
C VAL A 147 10.57 5.54 27.34
#